data_AF-T1B437-F1
#
_entry.id   AF-T1B437-F1
#
_cell.length_a   1.000
_cell.length_b   1.000
_cell.length_c   1.000
_cell.angle_alpha   90.00
_cell.angle_beta   90.00
_cell.angle_gamma   90.00
#
_symmetry.space_group_name_H-M   'P 1'
#
loop_
_entity.id
_entity.type
_entity.pdbx_description
1 polymer ?
#
loop_
_entity_poly.entity_id
_entity_poly.type
_entity_poly.pdbx_seq_one_letter_code
_entity_poly.pdbx_strand_id
1 'polypeptide(L)'
;RTRCMSENTVTVALRRLDYDGQTMTGHGFRSMASTLLNEQGWNRDAIERQLAHAERDAVRAAYNYAEHLPERRKMMQAWADYLDGLRKGAEVVPIRHKAG
;
A
#
# COMPACT_ATOMS: atom_id res chain seq x y z
N ARG A 1 -7.75 -13.83 -23.54
CA ARG A 1 -8.63 -13.52 -22.38
C ARG A 1 -8.02 -12.33 -21.65
N THR A 2 -8.49 -11.10 -21.91
CA THR A 2 -7.94 -9.85 -21.34
C THR A 2 -9.11 -8.94 -20.92
N ARG A 3 -10.05 -9.50 -20.15
CA ARG A 3 -11.09 -8.68 -19.51
C ARG A 3 -10.55 -8.26 -18.15
N CYS A 4 -10.44 -6.95 -17.94
CA CYS A 4 -10.09 -6.40 -16.63
C CYS A 4 -11.09 -6.88 -15.58
N MET A 5 -10.60 -7.16 -14.39
CA MET A 5 -11.43 -7.53 -13.24
C MET A 5 -12.47 -6.44 -12.99
N SER A 6 -13.73 -6.80 -12.80
CA SER A 6 -14.76 -5.81 -12.46
C SER A 6 -14.54 -5.31 -11.04
N GLU A 7 -14.84 -4.03 -10.80
CA GLU A 7 -14.79 -3.44 -9.46
C GLU A 7 -15.61 -4.24 -8.44
N ASN A 8 -16.80 -4.72 -8.86
CA ASN A 8 -17.64 -5.60 -8.05
C ASN A 8 -16.92 -6.87 -7.57
N THR A 9 -15.96 -7.39 -8.33
CA THR A 9 -15.18 -8.58 -7.91
C THR A 9 -14.37 -8.26 -6.66
N VAL A 10 -13.71 -7.10 -6.61
CA VAL A 10 -12.91 -6.67 -5.46
C VAL A 10 -13.82 -6.38 -4.26
N THR A 11 -14.94 -5.70 -4.47
CA THR A 11 -15.92 -5.42 -3.41
C THR A 11 -16.51 -6.71 -2.82
N VAL A 12 -16.84 -7.70 -3.64
CA VAL A 12 -17.33 -9.00 -3.17
C VAL A 12 -16.24 -9.76 -2.42
N ALA A 13 -14.98 -9.68 -2.85
CA ALA A 13 -13.87 -10.29 -2.12
C ALA A 13 -13.69 -9.68 -0.73
N LEU A 14 -13.77 -8.34 -0.60
CA LEU A 14 -13.71 -7.66 0.70
C LEU A 14 -14.87 -8.08 1.62
N ARG A 15 -16.08 -8.17 1.08
CA ARG A 15 -17.25 -8.64 1.85
C ARG A 15 -17.10 -10.09 2.33
N ARG A 16 -16.43 -10.95 1.57
CA ARG A 16 -16.13 -12.34 1.98
C ARG A 16 -15.07 -12.44 3.07
N LEU A 17 -14.29 -11.39 3.28
CA LEU A 17 -13.34 -11.27 4.38
C LEU A 17 -13.98 -10.57 5.60
N ASP A 18 -15.31 -10.49 5.65
CA ASP A 18 -16.11 -9.82 6.68
C ASP A 18 -15.84 -8.32 6.84
N TYR A 19 -15.21 -7.67 5.85
CA TYR A 19 -15.21 -6.22 5.75
C TYR A 19 -16.56 -5.76 5.20
N ASP A 20 -17.44 -5.30 6.10
CA ASP A 20 -18.66 -4.64 5.67
C ASP A 20 -18.32 -3.28 5.00
N GLY A 21 -19.22 -2.82 4.12
CA GLY A 21 -19.01 -1.60 3.34
C GLY A 21 -19.06 -0.29 4.14
N GLN A 22 -19.32 -0.34 5.46
CA GLN A 22 -19.29 0.79 6.39
C GLN A 22 -17.98 0.81 7.18
N THR A 23 -17.47 -0.36 7.57
CA THR A 23 -16.24 -0.55 8.33
C THR A 23 -15.01 -0.34 7.44
N MET A 24 -15.00 -0.88 6.21
CA MET A 24 -13.89 -0.68 5.30
C MET A 24 -14.29 -0.81 3.83
N THR A 25 -13.92 0.18 3.02
CA THR A 25 -14.14 0.18 1.56
C THR A 25 -12.82 0.19 0.80
N GLY A 26 -12.86 -0.08 -0.50
CA GLY A 26 -11.69 0.08 -1.37
C GLY A 26 -11.13 1.52 -1.38
N HIS A 27 -11.94 2.53 -1.06
CA HIS A 27 -11.45 3.90 -0.83
C HIS A 27 -10.79 4.03 0.56
N GLY A 28 -11.41 3.46 1.60
CA GLY A 28 -10.85 3.43 2.96
C GLY A 28 -9.45 2.80 3.02
N PHE A 29 -9.24 1.69 2.31
CA PHE A 29 -7.92 1.06 2.17
C PHE A 29 -6.89 1.98 1.51
N ARG A 30 -7.28 2.77 0.51
CA ARG A 30 -6.38 3.74 -0.14
C ARG A 30 -6.01 4.87 0.79
N SER A 31 -6.99 5.42 1.53
CA SER A 31 -6.75 6.48 2.50
C SER A 31 -5.81 6.00 3.61
N MET A 32 -6.04 4.80 4.15
CA MET A 32 -5.17 4.20 5.16
C MET A 32 -3.74 3.98 4.65
N ALA A 33 -3.59 3.42 3.45
CA ALA A 33 -2.28 3.22 2.84
C ALA A 33 -1.55 4.56 2.62
N SER A 34 -2.26 5.60 2.19
CA SER A 34 -1.69 6.95 2.05
C SER A 34 -1.14 7.47 3.38
N THR A 35 -1.94 7.41 4.46
CA THR A 35 -1.52 7.86 5.79
C THR A 35 -0.27 7.13 6.27
N LEU A 36 -0.28 5.79 6.21
CA LEU A 36 0.85 4.97 6.69
C LEU A 36 2.14 5.22 5.89
N LEU A 37 2.03 5.40 4.57
CA LEU A 37 3.21 5.69 3.74
C LEU A 37 3.76 7.10 4.01
N ASN A 38 2.89 8.08 4.29
CA ASN A 38 3.34 9.42 4.71
C ASN A 38 4.02 9.37 6.09
N GLU A 39 3.49 8.59 7.04
CA GLU A 39 4.10 8.41 8.37
C GLU A 39 5.47 7.71 8.30
N GLN A 40 5.67 6.83 7.33
CA GLN A 40 6.97 6.20 7.05
C GLN A 40 7.97 7.15 6.34
N GLY A 41 7.56 8.37 6.00
CA GLY A 41 8.43 9.39 5.42
C GLY A 41 8.70 9.24 3.92
N TRP A 42 7.87 8.49 3.19
CA TRP A 42 7.98 8.39 1.74
C TRP A 42 7.64 9.71 1.05
N ASN A 43 8.21 9.95 -0.13
CA ASN A 43 7.90 11.14 -0.91
C ASN A 43 6.42 11.15 -1.31
N ARG A 44 5.74 12.25 -0.97
CA ARG A 44 4.32 12.46 -1.27
C ARG A 44 3.99 12.27 -2.75
N ASP A 45 4.81 12.78 -3.66
CA ASP A 45 4.58 12.66 -5.10
C ASP A 45 4.67 11.19 -5.58
N ALA A 46 5.52 10.39 -4.95
CA ALA A 46 5.61 8.95 -5.20
C ALA A 46 4.37 8.20 -4.67
N ILE A 47 3.84 8.59 -3.51
CA ILE A 47 2.61 8.04 -2.91
C ILE A 47 1.40 8.34 -3.80
N GLU A 48 1.20 9.60 -4.19
CA GLU A 48 0.08 10.04 -5.04
C GLU A 48 0.06 9.29 -6.38
N ARG A 49 1.24 9.11 -6.98
CA ARG A 49 1.42 8.33 -8.21
C ARG A 49 1.11 6.84 -8.02
N GLN A 50 1.37 6.29 -6.85
CA GLN A 50 1.06 4.89 -6.54
C GLN A 50 -0.44 4.67 -6.33
N LEU A 51 -1.16 5.68 -5.81
CA LEU A 51 -2.60 5.61 -5.52
C LEU A 51 -3.49 5.94 -6.72
N ALA A 52 -2.91 6.19 -7.90
CA ALA A 52 -3.58 6.43 -9.17
C ALA A 52 -4.27 7.79 -9.31
N HIS A 53 -3.77 8.83 -8.64
CA HIS A 53 -4.06 10.19 -9.08
C HIS A 53 -3.32 10.43 -10.41
N ALA A 54 -4.05 10.31 -11.52
CA ALA A 54 -3.51 10.59 -12.84
C ALA A 54 -3.10 12.07 -12.91
N GLU A 55 -1.81 12.31 -13.14
CA GLU A 55 -1.29 13.64 -13.42
C GLU A 55 -1.99 14.19 -14.67
N ARG A 56 -2.66 15.35 -14.55
CA ARG A 56 -3.45 15.92 -15.66
C ARG A 56 -2.55 16.45 -16.80
N ASP A 57 -1.26 16.61 -16.54
CA ASP A 57 -0.25 17.08 -17.50
C ASP A 57 0.61 15.90 -17.99
N ALA A 58 0.39 15.49 -19.24
CA ALA A 58 1.05 14.36 -19.87
C ALA A 58 2.58 14.54 -20.03
N VAL A 59 3.06 15.79 -20.13
CA VAL A 59 4.49 16.08 -20.28
C VAL A 59 5.18 15.92 -18.93
N ARG A 60 4.62 16.48 -17.86
CA ARG A 60 5.10 16.24 -16.49
C ARG A 60 4.98 14.77 -16.08
N ALA A 61 3.94 14.07 -16.53
CA ALA A 61 3.76 12.65 -16.27
C ALA A 61 4.96 11.82 -16.78
N ALA A 62 5.46 12.10 -18.00
CA ALA A 62 6.55 11.36 -18.64
C ALA A 62 7.91 11.57 -17.97
N TYR A 63 8.28 12.81 -17.63
CA TYR A 63 9.56 13.08 -16.95
C TYR A 63 9.58 12.53 -15.52
N ASN A 64 8.51 12.76 -14.76
CA ASN A 64 8.40 12.25 -13.38
C ASN A 64 8.17 10.72 -13.34
N TYR A 65 7.78 10.07 -14.44
CA TYR A 65 7.68 8.59 -14.51
C TYR A 65 9.06 7.94 -14.37
N ALA A 66 10.09 8.54 -14.97
CA ALA A 66 11.45 8.04 -14.88
C ALA A 66 12.06 8.27 -13.48
N GLU A 67 11.80 9.41 -12.85
CA GLU A 67 12.41 9.77 -11.55
C GLU A 67 11.86 8.96 -10.37
N HIS A 68 10.54 8.75 -10.30
CA HIS A 68 9.94 8.11 -9.12
C HIS A 68 9.79 6.59 -9.22
N LEU A 69 10.05 5.96 -10.38
CA LEU A 69 9.86 4.51 -10.51
C LEU A 69 10.79 3.70 -9.58
N PRO A 70 12.09 4.02 -9.41
CA PRO A 70 12.95 3.33 -8.46
C PRO A 70 12.48 3.51 -7.01
N GLU A 71 12.05 4.72 -6.65
CA GLU A 71 11.51 5.03 -5.31
C GLU A 71 10.21 4.28 -5.04
N ARG A 72 9.27 4.28 -5.98
CA ARG A 72 8.00 3.54 -5.89
C ARG A 72 8.20 2.04 -5.73
N ARG A 73 9.23 1.46 -6.37
CA ARG A 73 9.58 0.04 -6.16
C ARG A 73 10.02 -0.22 -4.73
N LYS A 74 10.91 0.62 -4.18
CA LYS A 74 11.36 0.52 -2.79
C LYS A 74 10.19 0.69 -1.81
N MET A 75 9.32 1.65 -2.08
CA MET A 75 8.12 1.91 -1.29
C MET A 75 7.18 0.69 -1.27
N MET A 76 6.92 0.09 -2.43
CA MET A 76 6.06 -1.10 -2.51
C MET A 76 6.70 -2.33 -1.86
N GLN A 77 8.03 -2.45 -1.88
CA GLN A 77 8.73 -3.51 -1.16
C GLN A 77 8.62 -3.30 0.35
N ALA A 78 8.88 -2.09 0.85
CA ALA A 78 8.72 -1.77 2.27
C ALA A 78 7.28 -1.98 2.75
N TRP A 79 6.29 -1.65 1.91
CA TRP A 79 4.89 -1.96 2.16
C TRP A 79 4.63 -3.47 2.25
N ALA A 80 5.19 -4.26 1.34
CA ALA A 80 5.07 -5.72 1.39
C ALA A 80 5.73 -6.29 2.66
N ASP A 81 6.92 -5.81 3.02
CA ASP A 81 7.66 -6.23 4.22
C ASP A 81 6.87 -5.89 5.49
N TYR A 82 6.22 -4.71 5.54
CA TYR A 82 5.32 -4.32 6.62
C TYR A 82 4.13 -5.29 6.75
N LEU A 83 3.44 -5.60 5.65
CA LEU A 83 2.32 -6.55 5.65
C LEU A 83 2.76 -7.97 6.05
N ASP A 84 3.94 -8.39 5.61
CA ASP A 84 4.53 -9.67 6.00
C ASP A 84 4.87 -9.70 7.50
N GLY A 85 5.34 -8.59 8.06
CA GLY A 85 5.53 -8.42 9.50
C GLY A 85 4.22 -8.59 10.25
N LEU A 86 3.15 -7.89 9.84
CA LEU A 86 1.83 -8.02 10.45
C LEU A 86 1.30 -9.46 10.38
N ARG A 87 1.49 -10.13 9.23
CA ARG A 87 1.05 -11.52 9.03
C ARG A 87 1.80 -12.51 9.92
N LYS A 88 3.10 -12.33 10.11
CA LYS A 88 3.93 -13.21 10.97
C LYS A 88 3.65 -12.98 12.46
N GLY A 89 3.06 -11.84 12.82
CA GLY A 89 2.88 -11.39 14.21
C GLY A 89 4.09 -10.61 14.71
N ALA A 90 4.03 -10.13 15.95
CA ALA A 90 5.14 -9.38 16.54
C ALA A 90 6.39 -10.26 16.68
N GLU A 91 7.56 -9.72 16.30
CA GLU A 91 8.84 -10.38 16.53
C GLU A 91 9.10 -10.41 18.05
N VAL A 92 8.89 -11.57 18.68
CA VAL A 92 9.14 -11.76 20.11
C VAL A 92 10.66 -11.80 20.31
N VAL A 93 11.25 -10.65 20.61
CA VAL A 93 12.66 -10.56 20.98
C VAL A 93 12.81 -11.08 22.43
N PRO A 94 13.50 -12.21 22.66
CA PRO A 94 13.70 -12.70 24.02
C PRO A 94 14.59 -11.71 24.79
N ILE A 95 14.03 -11.12 25.84
CA ILE A 95 14.79 -10.34 26.81
C ILE A 95 15.70 -11.35 27.53
N ARG A 96 16.98 -11.39 27.15
CA ARG A 96 17.99 -12.32 27.68
C ARG A 96 17.83 -12.53 29.18
N HIS A 97 17.45 -13.74 29.60
CA HIS A 97 17.67 -14.20 30.96
C HIS A 97 19.07 -14.83 31.01
N LYS A 98 20.09 -14.05 31.41
CA LYS A 98 21.32 -14.65 31.94
C LYS A 98 21.01 -15.07 33.37
N ALA A 99 20.75 -16.35 33.57
CA ALA A 99 20.91 -16.99 34.87
C ALA A 99 22.02 -18.03 34.76
N GLY A 100 22.94 -18.00 35.72
CA GLY A 100 24.08 -18.91 35.85
C GLY A 100 25.39 -18.25 35.49
#